data_AF-A0A259S1V3-F1
#
_entry.id   AF-A0A259S1V3-F1
#
_cell.length_a   1.000
_cell.length_b   1.000
_cell.length_c   1.000
_cell.angle_alpha   90.00
_cell.angle_beta   90.00
_cell.angle_gamma   90.00
#
_symmetry.space_group_name_H-M   'P 1'
#
loop_
_entity.id
_entity.type
_entity.pdbx_description
1 polymer ?
#
loop_
_entity_poly.entity_id
_entity_poly.type
_entity_poly.pdbx_seq_one_letter_code
_entity_poly.pdbx_strand_id
1 'polypeptide(L)'
;MTTVAIPLALNRRKRAPWGLRLAPYLFLFPNMLIFGMFTVWPALNGFNMSLYASSNGRTFKAVGLGNYTTILSDAQFWSVARNTVVYAVAFVVLSTALGIGLAVLIE
;
A
#
# COMPACT_ATOMS: atom_id res chain seq x y z
N MET A 1 29.25 -14.44 59.45
CA MET A 1 27.78 -14.25 59.51
C MET A 1 27.26 -14.15 58.08
N THR A 2 26.56 -15.21 57.67
CA THR A 2 25.55 -15.31 56.59
C THR A 2 25.84 -14.70 55.22
N THR A 3 26.46 -15.51 54.36
CA THR A 3 26.35 -15.43 52.90
C THR A 3 24.90 -15.70 52.50
N VAL A 4 24.21 -14.70 51.96
CA VAL A 4 22.84 -14.84 51.42
C VAL A 4 22.93 -15.53 50.06
N ALA A 5 22.44 -16.76 49.97
CA ALA A 5 22.26 -17.43 48.69
C ALA A 5 21.08 -16.78 47.95
N ILE A 6 21.35 -16.12 46.82
CA ILE A 6 20.32 -15.59 45.91
C ILE A 6 19.78 -16.78 45.10
N PRO A 7 18.49 -17.16 45.24
CA PRO A 7 17.92 -18.16 44.37
C PRO A 7 17.75 -17.54 42.98
N LEU A 8 18.65 -17.85 42.05
CA LEU A 8 18.44 -17.62 40.63
C LEU A 8 17.31 -18.54 40.16
N ALA A 9 16.07 -18.03 40.27
CA ALA A 9 14.89 -18.70 39.74
C ALA A 9 15.11 -18.93 38.24
N LEU A 10 15.36 -20.18 37.88
CA LEU A 10 15.64 -20.63 36.52
C LEU A 10 14.49 -20.20 35.60
N ASN A 11 14.84 -19.33 34.66
CA ASN A 11 13.98 -18.88 33.56
C ASN A 11 13.56 -20.09 32.71
N ARG A 12 12.49 -20.78 33.13
CA ARG A 12 11.78 -21.73 32.29
C ARG A 12 11.11 -20.94 31.17
N ARG A 13 11.80 -20.79 30.04
CA ARG A 13 11.18 -20.40 28.76
C ARG A 13 10.11 -21.44 28.42
N LYS A 14 8.91 -21.30 29.01
CA LYS A 14 7.72 -22.03 28.58
C LYS A 14 7.52 -21.63 27.12
N ARG A 15 7.64 -22.60 26.20
CA ARG A 15 7.36 -22.37 24.78
C ARG A 15 6.01 -21.68 24.70
N ALA A 16 5.97 -20.51 24.05
CA ALA A 16 4.75 -19.73 23.96
C ALA A 16 3.62 -20.63 23.44
N PRO A 17 2.46 -20.70 24.12
CA PRO A 17 1.35 -21.54 23.71
C PRO A 17 0.94 -21.14 22.29
N TRP A 18 0.50 -22.11 21.47
CA TRP A 18 0.16 -21.86 20.06
C TRP A 18 -0.85 -20.72 19.87
N GLY A 19 -1.75 -20.50 20.85
CA GLY A 19 -2.66 -19.34 20.85
C GLY A 19 -1.97 -17.97 20.85
N LEU A 20 -0.82 -17.83 21.52
CA LEU A 20 -0.05 -16.56 21.50
C LEU A 20 0.60 -16.28 20.13
N ARG A 21 0.83 -17.34 19.33
CA ARG A 21 1.41 -17.22 17.99
C ARG A 21 0.35 -16.93 16.92
N LEU A 22 -0.87 -17.44 17.11
CA LEU A 22 -1.99 -17.28 16.17
C LEU A 22 -2.83 -16.03 16.44
N ALA A 23 -2.85 -15.52 17.68
CA ALA A 23 -3.64 -14.35 18.05
C ALA A 23 -3.40 -13.13 17.15
N PRO A 24 -2.15 -12.71 16.83
CA PRO A 24 -1.91 -11.55 15.97
C PRO A 24 -2.53 -11.70 14.57
N TYR A 25 -2.46 -12.89 13.98
CA TYR A 25 -3.03 -13.16 12.66
C TYR A 25 -4.56 -13.13 12.68
N LEU A 26 -5.19 -13.59 13.76
CA LEU A 26 -6.63 -13.57 13.90
C LEU A 26 -7.19 -12.15 14.03
N PHE A 27 -6.44 -11.25 14.69
CA PHE A 27 -6.78 -9.82 14.74
C PHE A 27 -6.59 -9.11 13.39
N LEU A 28 -5.58 -9.52 12.60
CA LEU A 28 -5.35 -8.99 11.26
C LEU A 28 -6.34 -9.52 10.23
N PHE A 29 -6.86 -10.74 10.43
CA PHE A 29 -7.72 -11.45 9.49
C PHE A 29 -8.92 -10.64 8.96
N PRO A 30 -9.77 -9.99 9.78
CA PRO A 30 -10.91 -9.25 9.27
C PRO A 30 -10.49 -8.08 8.37
N ASN A 31 -9.41 -7.37 8.73
CA ASN A 31 -8.88 -6.29 7.90
C ASN A 31 -8.29 -6.84 6.58
N MET A 32 -7.52 -7.93 6.64
CA MET A 32 -6.95 -8.58 5.45
C MET A 32 -8.04 -9.09 4.51
N LEU A 33 -9.15 -9.60 5.04
CA LEU A 33 -10.28 -10.07 4.26
C LEU A 33 -10.95 -8.90 3.51
N ILE A 34 -11.23 -7.80 4.20
CA ILE A 34 -11.80 -6.59 3.57
C ILE A 34 -10.84 -6.03 2.52
N PHE A 35 -9.56 -5.89 2.86
CA PHE A 35 -8.52 -5.43 1.92
C PHE A 35 -8.42 -6.35 0.70
N GLY A 36 -8.44 -7.67 0.90
CA GLY A 36 -8.44 -8.65 -0.18
C GLY A 36 -9.65 -8.49 -1.10
N MET A 37 -10.85 -8.36 -0.52
CA MET A 37 -12.12 -8.29 -1.26
C MET A 37 -12.33 -6.97 -1.99
N PHE A 38 -11.94 -5.84 -1.39
CA PHE A 38 -12.26 -4.51 -1.92
C PHE A 38 -11.08 -3.77 -2.54
N THR A 39 -9.85 -4.19 -2.26
CA THR A 39 -8.65 -3.57 -2.85
C THR A 39 -7.97 -4.54 -3.80
N VAL A 40 -7.56 -5.71 -3.32
CA VAL A 40 -6.77 -6.65 -4.13
C VAL A 40 -7.60 -7.23 -5.27
N TRP A 41 -8.81 -7.69 -4.99
CA TRP A 41 -9.67 -8.32 -6.00
C TRP A 41 -10.03 -7.35 -7.14
N PRO A 42 -10.52 -6.11 -6.89
CA PRO A 42 -10.72 -5.12 -7.96
C PRO A 42 -9.44 -4.74 -8.68
N ALA A 43 -8.29 -4.63 -7.99
CA ALA A 43 -7.01 -4.32 -8.64
C ALA A 43 -6.59 -5.42 -9.64
N LEU A 44 -6.73 -6.68 -9.26
CA LEU A 44 -6.46 -7.83 -10.15
C LEU A 44 -7.42 -7.86 -11.33
N ASN A 45 -8.71 -7.59 -11.11
CA ASN A 45 -9.69 -7.49 -12.19
C ASN A 45 -9.41 -6.31 -13.12
N GLY A 46 -9.00 -5.15 -12.59
CA GLY A 46 -8.60 -3.98 -13.37
C GLY A 46 -7.36 -4.27 -14.22
N PHE A 47 -6.38 -4.99 -13.67
CA PHE A 47 -5.21 -5.45 -14.42
C PHE A 47 -5.61 -6.45 -15.51
N ASN A 48 -6.49 -7.40 -15.24
CA ASN A 48 -7.00 -8.29 -16.27
C ASN A 48 -7.70 -7.50 -17.38
N MET A 49 -8.57 -6.56 -17.01
CA MET A 49 -9.34 -5.72 -17.94
C MET A 49 -8.44 -4.81 -18.80
N SER A 50 -7.28 -4.37 -18.31
CA SER A 50 -6.34 -3.58 -19.11
C SER A 50 -5.75 -4.34 -20.30
N LEU A 51 -5.81 -5.68 -20.29
CA LEU A 51 -5.39 -6.53 -21.41
C LEU A 51 -6.47 -6.70 -22.50
N TYR A 52 -7.67 -6.16 -22.27
CA TYR A 52 -8.78 -6.20 -23.21
C TYR A 52 -9.12 -4.80 -23.69
N ALA A 53 -9.43 -4.66 -24.98
CA ALA A 53 -9.99 -3.44 -25.54
C ALA A 53 -11.51 -3.53 -25.49
N SER A 54 -12.15 -2.44 -25.06
CA SER A 54 -13.60 -2.30 -25.12
C SER A 54 -13.97 -0.93 -25.69
N SER A 55 -14.81 -0.93 -26.73
CA SER A 55 -15.31 0.31 -27.35
C SER A 55 -16.59 0.82 -26.71
N ASN A 56 -17.31 -0.03 -25.97
CA ASN A 56 -18.66 0.26 -25.45
C ASN A 56 -18.87 -0.23 -24.00
N GLY A 57 -17.81 -0.70 -23.34
CA GLY A 57 -17.88 -1.27 -21.99
C GLY A 57 -18.62 -2.62 -21.88
N ARG A 58 -19.06 -3.20 -23.00
CA ARG A 58 -19.87 -4.43 -23.06
C ARG A 58 -19.20 -5.55 -23.84
N THR A 59 -18.47 -5.20 -24.90
CA THR A 59 -17.66 -6.15 -25.68
C THR A 59 -16.19 -5.96 -25.36
N PHE A 60 -15.55 -7.05 -24.94
CA PHE A 60 -14.14 -7.09 -24.58
C PHE A 60 -13.40 -7.95 -25.59
N LYS A 61 -12.46 -7.36 -26.33
CA LYS A 61 -11.57 -8.08 -27.24
C LYS A 61 -10.20 -8.19 -26.59
N ALA A 62 -9.64 -9.39 -26.52
CA ALA A 62 -8.30 -9.58 -26.01
C ALA A 62 -7.30 -8.90 -26.95
N VAL A 63 -6.56 -7.92 -26.44
CA VAL A 63 -5.52 -7.18 -27.19
C VAL A 63 -4.14 -7.30 -26.53
N GLY A 64 -4.04 -7.99 -25.40
CA GLY A 64 -2.80 -8.14 -24.64
C GLY A 64 -2.26 -6.77 -24.26
N LEU A 65 -1.04 -6.46 -24.69
CA LEU A 65 -0.39 -5.18 -24.37
C LEU A 65 -0.73 -4.03 -25.33
N GLY A 66 -1.63 -4.24 -26.31
CA GLY A 66 -1.95 -3.22 -27.32
C GLY A 66 -2.48 -1.89 -26.76
N ASN A 67 -3.20 -1.93 -25.63
CA ASN A 67 -3.63 -0.72 -24.93
C ASN A 67 -2.44 0.11 -24.40
N TYR A 68 -1.42 -0.56 -23.86
CA TYR A 68 -0.22 0.09 -23.33
C TYR A 68 0.61 0.72 -24.44
N THR A 69 0.80 0.03 -25.57
CA THR A 69 1.55 0.59 -26.71
C THR A 69 0.85 1.83 -27.26
N THR A 70 -0.48 1.81 -27.34
CA THR A 70 -1.28 2.95 -27.82
C THR A 70 -1.09 4.17 -26.93
N ILE A 71 -1.24 4.01 -25.61
CA ILE A 71 -1.10 5.10 -24.63
C ILE A 71 0.34 5.63 -24.60
N LEU A 72 1.34 4.75 -24.61
CA LEU A 72 2.74 5.16 -24.54
C LEU A 72 3.23 5.86 -25.81
N SER A 73 2.57 5.63 -26.95
CA SER A 73 2.83 6.35 -28.21
C SER A 73 2.09 7.68 -28.33
N ASP A 74 1.16 7.98 -27.42
CA ASP A 74 0.31 9.18 -27.48
C ASP A 74 1.02 10.40 -26.86
N ALA A 75 1.24 11.44 -27.68
CA ALA A 75 1.84 12.69 -27.23
C ALA A 75 0.97 13.44 -26.21
N GLN A 76 -0.35 13.33 -26.31
CA GLN A 76 -1.27 13.94 -25.35
C GLN A 76 -1.14 13.29 -23.97
N PHE A 77 -0.98 11.97 -23.92
CA PHE A 77 -0.73 11.24 -22.67
C PHE A 77 0.53 11.77 -21.98
N TRP A 78 1.64 11.93 -22.70
CA TRP A 78 2.89 12.46 -22.13
C TRP A 78 2.81 13.92 -21.70
N SER A 79 2.03 14.74 -22.41
CA SER A 79 1.77 16.13 -22.01
C SER A 79 1.03 16.18 -20.67
N VAL A 80 -0.05 15.42 -20.54
CA VAL A 80 -0.83 15.34 -19.29
C VAL A 80 0.00 14.73 -18.17
N ALA A 81 0.70 13.63 -18.42
CA ALA A 81 1.55 12.97 -17.42
C ALA A 81 2.62 13.91 -16.88
N ARG A 82 3.28 14.69 -17.74
CA ARG A 82 4.26 15.70 -17.32
C ARG A 82 3.61 16.76 -16.44
N ASN A 83 2.45 17.28 -16.84
CA ASN A 83 1.74 18.28 -16.05
C ASN A 83 1.34 17.73 -14.66
N THR A 84 0.86 16.49 -14.59
CA THR A 84 0.54 15.83 -13.32
C THR A 84 1.77 15.66 -12.43
N VAL A 85 2.92 15.26 -12.99
CA VAL A 85 4.17 15.13 -12.24
C VAL A 85 4.64 16.48 -11.71
N VAL A 86 4.65 17.52 -12.57
CA VAL A 86 5.02 18.89 -12.17
C VAL A 86 4.10 19.38 -11.06
N TYR A 87 2.78 19.19 -11.20
CA TYR A 87 1.80 19.53 -10.18
C TYR A 87 2.07 18.80 -8.86
N ALA A 88 2.24 17.47 -8.89
CA ALA A 88 2.45 16.67 -7.70
C ALA A 88 3.71 17.10 -6.94
N VAL A 89 4.83 17.31 -7.64
CA VAL A 89 6.09 17.76 -7.04
C VAL A 89 5.94 19.17 -6.47
N ALA A 90 5.40 20.10 -7.25
CA ALA A 90 5.20 21.48 -6.79
C ALA A 90 4.28 21.52 -5.56
N PHE A 91 3.18 20.76 -5.56
CA PHE A 91 2.25 20.69 -4.45
C PHE A 91 2.91 20.14 -3.18
N VAL A 92 3.66 19.04 -3.26
CA VAL A 92 4.36 18.47 -2.11
C VAL A 92 5.39 19.45 -1.54
N VAL A 93 6.20 20.08 -2.40
CA VAL A 93 7.21 21.05 -1.96
C VAL A 93 6.56 22.25 -1.30
N LEU A 94 5.57 22.86 -1.94
CA LEU A 94 4.89 24.04 -1.42
C LEU A 94 4.12 23.74 -0.13
N SER A 95 3.36 22.63 -0.09
CA SER A 95 2.61 22.25 1.12
C SER A 95 3.52 21.93 2.30
N THR A 96 4.65 21.27 2.06
CA THR A 96 5.65 20.99 3.10
C THR A 96 6.33 22.27 3.57
N ALA A 97 6.76 23.13 2.65
CA ALA A 97 7.39 24.41 2.99
C ALA A 97 6.44 25.33 3.78
N LEU A 98 5.17 25.39 3.38
CA LEU A 98 4.14 26.11 4.11
C LEU A 98 3.86 25.49 5.48
N GLY A 99 3.78 24.16 5.56
CA GLY A 99 3.59 23.46 6.84
C GLY A 99 4.72 23.74 7.84
N ILE A 100 5.97 23.72 7.38
CA ILE A 100 7.14 24.07 8.19
C ILE A 100 7.13 25.57 8.53
N GLY A 101 6.85 26.43 7.56
CA GLY A 101 6.79 27.88 7.77
C GLY A 101 5.74 28.28 8.81
N LEU A 102 4.57 27.64 8.79
CA LEU A 102 3.54 27.82 9.81
C LEU A 102 3.97 27.26 11.17
N ALA A 103 4.60 26.09 11.21
CA ALA A 103 5.11 25.53 12.46
C ALA A 103 6.09 26.50 13.15
N VAL A 104 7.03 27.08 12.40
CA VAL A 104 8.01 28.06 12.92
C VAL A 104 7.34 29.39 13.34
N LEU A 105 6.22 29.78 12.73
CA LEU A 105 5.50 31.00 13.10
C LEU A 105 4.64 30.83 14.37
N ILE A 106 4.17 29.61 14.62
CA ILE A 106 3.30 29.27 15.76
C ILE A 106 4.11 28.94 17.02
N GLU A 107 5.29 28.33 16.85
CA GLU A 107 6.32 28.21 17.90
C GLU A 107 6.82 29.59 18.35
#